data_AF-A0A535AP50-F1
#
_entry.id   AF-A0A535AP50-F1
#
_cell.length_a   1.000
_cell.length_b   1.000
_cell.length_c   1.000
_cell.angle_alpha   90.00
_cell.angle_beta   90.00
_cell.angle_gamma   90.00
#
_symmetry.space_group_name_H-M   'P 1'
#
loop_
_entity.id
_entity.type
_entity.pdbx_description
1 polymer ?
#
loop_
_entity_poly.entity_id
_entity_poly.type
_entity_poly.pdbx_seq_one_letter_code
_entity_poly.pdbx_strand_id
1 'polypeptide(L)'
;MAYQTLYLKYRSQTFGDLVGQDAIAQTLKNAVEQGRVAHAYLFSGVRGTGKTSTARILAKAINCLNRKGAEPCGVCANCVEIASGAAVDLIEIDAASNRGIDEIRDLRERVKYLPAVLKAKIYIIDEAHMLTTEAFNALLKTLEEPPAHVVFVLATTEPHKIPLTVASRCQRFDFRRIETGSIAAHLASIVEHEEVKVDPQSLALLARLARGSMRDGITLLDQLISQGGEELTVQKTHELLGLADPDTLVRLLAYATEGDAAQTLGELQRFYDAGGDVRQLVRGLLGAIREAALLSVGYRDAESLGGAASAGLERIGRAAGRNALLGLWKGLMEMEPELRKGADARLLLEVTLLSNMAQPVHAVVPVAAPSGEAVGGERLIEPAMEAEPAVLGPDARWDALKQKLPKPVGSLLMEARLAAASEGLVRIEFRYPAHAELMNGAKNRETLLTAVREVFGPEARVELVAEDKKAVGAAPA
;
A
#
# COMPACT_ATOMS: atom_id res chain seq x y z
N MET A 1 -3.36 -15.66 29.71
CA MET A 1 -4.38 -15.62 28.64
C MET A 1 -3.68 -15.11 27.38
N ALA A 2 -3.99 -15.67 26.20
CA ALA A 2 -3.40 -15.19 24.95
C ALA A 2 -3.81 -13.72 24.75
N TYR A 3 -2.85 -12.84 24.49
CA TYR A 3 -3.12 -11.44 24.19
C TYR A 3 -4.01 -11.35 22.95
N GLN A 4 -5.22 -10.81 23.12
CA GLN A 4 -6.17 -10.55 22.05
C GLN A 4 -6.05 -9.08 21.67
N THR A 5 -5.82 -8.78 20.40
CA THR A 5 -5.74 -7.40 19.91
C THR A 5 -7.03 -6.64 20.20
N LEU A 6 -6.90 -5.34 20.51
CA LEU A 6 -8.06 -4.50 20.86
C LEU A 6 -9.11 -4.50 19.76
N TYR A 7 -8.68 -4.56 18.50
CA TYR A 7 -9.59 -4.64 17.36
C TYR A 7 -10.54 -5.85 17.42
N LEU A 8 -10.06 -7.01 17.88
CA LEU A 8 -10.90 -8.19 18.02
C LEU A 8 -11.77 -8.12 19.26
N LYS A 9 -11.24 -7.58 20.37
CA LYS A 9 -11.95 -7.43 21.65
C LYS A 9 -13.13 -6.45 21.54
N TYR A 10 -12.94 -5.30 20.90
CA TYR A 10 -13.94 -4.23 20.76
C TYR A 10 -14.67 -4.26 19.41
N ARG A 11 -14.66 -5.39 18.71
CA ARG A 11 -15.45 -5.52 17.49
C ARG A 11 -16.94 -5.45 17.82
N SER A 12 -17.68 -4.56 17.15
CA SER A 12 -19.14 -4.38 17.33
C SER A 12 -19.89 -5.71 17.33
N GLN A 13 -20.73 -5.93 18.35
CA GLN A 13 -21.47 -7.17 18.54
C GLN A 13 -22.97 -7.04 18.25
N THR A 14 -23.51 -5.84 18.35
CA THR A 14 -24.91 -5.49 18.09
C THR A 14 -25.00 -4.38 17.04
N PHE A 15 -26.19 -4.13 16.52
CA PHE A 15 -26.37 -3.01 15.59
C PHE A 15 -26.21 -1.64 16.30
N GLY A 16 -26.47 -1.58 17.61
CA GLY A 16 -26.23 -0.39 18.42
C GLY A 16 -24.75 -0.04 18.61
N ASP A 17 -23.85 -1.02 18.47
CA ASP A 17 -22.40 -0.81 18.62
C ASP A 17 -21.75 -0.26 17.33
N LEU A 18 -22.51 -0.04 16.25
CA LEU A 18 -22.00 0.41 14.97
C LEU A 18 -21.81 1.94 14.96
N VAL A 19 -20.57 2.38 15.13
CA VAL A 19 -20.25 3.81 15.17
C VAL A 19 -20.37 4.45 13.78
N GLY A 20 -21.21 5.50 13.68
CA GLY A 20 -21.34 6.35 12.49
C GLY A 20 -22.11 5.73 11.30
N GLN A 21 -22.84 4.63 11.53
CA GLN A 21 -23.61 3.92 10.48
C GLN A 21 -25.10 3.77 10.85
N ASP A 22 -25.67 4.75 11.57
CA ASP A 22 -27.01 4.67 12.17
C ASP A 22 -28.11 4.37 11.16
N ALA A 23 -28.07 5.01 9.99
CA ALA A 23 -29.07 4.80 8.94
C ALA A 23 -29.04 3.36 8.38
N ILE A 24 -27.84 2.77 8.22
CA ILE A 24 -27.67 1.40 7.75
C ILE A 24 -28.14 0.43 8.83
N ALA A 25 -27.70 0.66 10.08
CA ALA A 25 -28.10 -0.13 11.24
C ALA A 25 -29.64 -0.15 11.38
N GLN A 26 -30.29 1.01 11.31
CA GLN A 26 -31.74 1.11 11.42
C GLN A 26 -32.48 0.39 10.27
N THR A 27 -31.97 0.50 9.04
CA THR A 27 -32.59 -0.18 7.90
C THR A 27 -32.50 -1.70 8.04
N LEU A 28 -31.35 -2.22 8.46
CA LEU A 28 -31.16 -3.64 8.72
C LEU A 28 -31.99 -4.13 9.91
N LYS A 29 -32.11 -3.32 10.98
CA LYS A 29 -33.00 -3.61 12.11
C LYS A 29 -34.44 -3.80 11.65
N ASN A 30 -34.95 -2.84 10.88
CA ASN A 30 -36.32 -2.89 10.35
C ASN A 30 -36.54 -4.13 9.47
N ALA A 31 -35.58 -4.47 8.60
CA ALA A 31 -35.68 -5.66 7.74
C ALA A 31 -35.75 -6.96 8.56
N VAL A 32 -34.95 -7.06 9.62
CA VAL A 32 -34.90 -8.23 10.52
C VAL A 32 -36.18 -8.36 11.35
N GLU A 33 -36.70 -7.24 11.88
CA GLU A 33 -37.94 -7.21 12.66
C GLU A 33 -39.17 -7.58 11.84
N GLN A 34 -39.23 -7.08 10.61
CA GLN A 34 -40.38 -7.28 9.72
C GLN A 34 -40.29 -8.60 8.94
N GLY A 35 -39.23 -9.39 9.11
CA GLY A 35 -39.00 -10.62 8.36
C GLY A 35 -38.77 -10.39 6.86
N ARG A 36 -38.32 -9.19 6.47
CA ARG A 36 -38.06 -8.76 5.09
C ARG A 36 -36.56 -8.71 4.77
N VAL A 37 -35.83 -9.72 5.22
CA VAL A 37 -34.40 -9.87 4.93
C VAL A 37 -34.24 -10.24 3.45
N ALA A 38 -33.38 -9.50 2.74
CA ALA A 38 -33.06 -9.78 1.35
C ALA A 38 -32.19 -11.04 1.23
N HIS A 39 -32.26 -11.71 0.10
CA HIS A 39 -31.41 -12.87 -0.20
C HIS A 39 -29.95 -12.48 -0.47
N ALA A 40 -29.69 -11.22 -0.86
CA ALA A 40 -28.35 -10.74 -1.15
C ALA A 40 -28.16 -9.27 -0.77
N TYR A 41 -27.03 -8.97 -0.14
CA TYR A 41 -26.61 -7.65 0.30
C TYR A 41 -25.26 -7.28 -0.34
N LEU A 42 -25.12 -6.04 -0.78
CA LEU A 42 -23.84 -5.48 -1.23
C LEU A 42 -23.42 -4.34 -0.29
N PHE A 43 -22.46 -4.61 0.57
CA PHE A 43 -21.87 -3.65 1.50
C PHE A 43 -20.64 -3.01 0.85
N SER A 44 -20.74 -1.73 0.55
CA SER A 44 -19.71 -0.95 -0.16
C SER A 44 -19.20 0.16 0.75
N GLY A 45 -17.90 0.44 0.72
CA GLY A 45 -17.34 1.57 1.46
C GLY A 45 -15.88 1.37 1.84
N VAL A 46 -15.26 2.39 2.42
CA VAL A 46 -13.83 2.36 2.79
C VAL A 46 -13.54 1.22 3.78
N ARG A 47 -12.30 0.73 3.79
CA ARG A 47 -11.87 -0.27 4.77
C ARG A 47 -12.10 0.25 6.19
N GLY A 48 -12.48 -0.65 7.11
CA GLY A 48 -12.63 -0.34 8.53
C GLY A 48 -13.86 0.49 8.94
N THR A 49 -14.81 0.75 8.02
CA THR A 49 -16.10 1.40 8.33
C THR A 49 -17.15 0.46 8.93
N GLY A 50 -16.84 -0.83 9.12
CA GLY A 50 -17.73 -1.79 9.78
C GLY A 50 -18.49 -2.75 8.86
N LYS A 51 -18.15 -2.86 7.56
CA LYS A 51 -18.81 -3.76 6.59
C LYS A 51 -18.93 -5.22 7.09
N THR A 52 -17.78 -5.87 7.32
CA THR A 52 -17.73 -7.28 7.76
C THR A 52 -18.29 -7.46 9.18
N SER A 53 -18.16 -6.47 10.06
CA SER A 53 -18.79 -6.50 11.39
C SER A 53 -20.32 -6.47 11.27
N THR A 54 -20.86 -5.59 10.43
CA THR A 54 -22.30 -5.50 10.16
C THR A 54 -22.82 -6.79 9.54
N ALA A 55 -22.07 -7.42 8.64
CA ALA A 55 -22.41 -8.71 8.05
C ALA A 55 -22.55 -9.81 9.13
N ARG A 56 -21.60 -9.89 10.07
CA ARG A 56 -21.69 -10.83 11.21
C ARG A 56 -22.83 -10.49 12.17
N ILE A 57 -23.10 -9.21 12.42
CA ILE A 57 -24.23 -8.77 13.25
C ILE A 57 -25.55 -9.20 12.60
N LEU A 58 -25.70 -9.00 11.29
CA LEU A 58 -26.86 -9.45 10.52
C LEU A 58 -27.01 -10.98 10.59
N ALA A 59 -25.92 -11.73 10.42
CA ALA A 59 -25.93 -13.19 10.56
C ALA A 59 -26.42 -13.63 11.95
N LYS A 60 -25.93 -12.97 13.02
CA LYS A 60 -26.41 -13.19 14.40
C LYS A 60 -27.89 -12.84 14.53
N ALA A 61 -28.33 -11.71 13.99
CA ALA A 61 -29.70 -11.25 14.12
C ALA A 61 -30.69 -12.17 13.39
N ILE A 62 -30.31 -12.75 12.24
CA ILE A 62 -31.14 -13.73 11.52
C ILE A 62 -31.26 -15.04 12.29
N ASN A 63 -30.16 -15.50 12.91
CA ASN A 63 -30.02 -16.83 13.48
C ASN A 63 -30.13 -16.89 15.01
N CYS A 64 -30.32 -15.76 15.69
CA CYS A 64 -30.41 -15.70 17.14
C CYS A 64 -31.66 -16.41 17.67
N LEU A 65 -31.48 -17.29 18.66
CA LEU A 65 -32.57 -18.03 19.29
C LEU A 65 -33.46 -17.14 20.18
N ASN A 66 -32.85 -16.17 20.87
CA ASN A 66 -33.51 -15.33 21.88
C ASN A 66 -33.46 -13.84 21.51
N ARG A 67 -33.74 -13.52 20.23
CA ARG A 67 -33.62 -12.15 19.71
C ARG A 67 -34.64 -11.22 20.35
N LYS A 68 -34.24 -9.99 20.70
CA LYS A 68 -35.13 -8.92 21.17
C LYS A 68 -35.31 -7.88 20.07
N GLY A 69 -36.48 -7.86 19.42
CA GLY A 69 -36.68 -7.02 18.22
C GLY A 69 -35.73 -7.46 17.11
N ALA A 70 -34.89 -6.54 16.64
CA ALA A 70 -33.80 -6.80 15.70
C ALA A 70 -32.47 -7.22 16.34
N GLU A 71 -32.26 -6.95 17.62
CA GLU A 71 -30.94 -7.06 18.23
C GLU A 71 -30.62 -8.51 18.64
N PRO A 72 -29.47 -9.06 18.22
CA PRO A 72 -29.03 -10.38 18.65
C PRO A 72 -28.72 -10.36 20.15
N CYS A 73 -29.04 -11.46 20.85
CA CYS A 73 -28.87 -11.52 22.31
C CYS A 73 -27.40 -11.61 22.77
N GLY A 74 -26.48 -12.00 21.88
CA GLY A 74 -25.05 -12.15 22.19
C GLY A 74 -24.69 -13.38 23.05
N VAL A 75 -25.66 -14.01 23.72
CA VAL A 75 -25.41 -15.06 24.73
C VAL A 75 -25.88 -16.46 24.35
N CYS A 76 -26.76 -16.60 23.35
CA CYS A 76 -27.21 -17.93 22.90
C CYS A 76 -26.12 -18.64 22.08
N ALA A 77 -26.19 -19.98 21.99
CA ALA A 77 -25.21 -20.80 21.28
C ALA A 77 -24.90 -20.27 19.87
N ASN A 78 -25.93 -19.98 19.08
CA ASN A 78 -25.78 -19.43 17.72
C ASN A 78 -25.03 -18.09 17.71
N CYS A 79 -25.31 -17.18 18.65
CA CYS A 79 -24.63 -15.88 18.71
C CYS A 79 -23.15 -16.04 19.07
N VAL A 80 -22.85 -16.92 20.03
CA VAL A 80 -21.48 -17.18 20.48
C VAL A 80 -20.66 -17.83 19.36
N GLU A 81 -21.19 -18.87 18.71
CA GLU A 81 -20.51 -19.55 17.60
C GLU A 81 -20.27 -18.64 16.39
N ILE A 82 -21.24 -17.78 16.06
CA ILE A 82 -21.06 -16.79 14.98
C ILE A 82 -20.00 -15.76 15.38
N ALA A 83 -20.00 -15.29 16.63
CA ALA A 83 -19.03 -14.30 17.10
C ALA A 83 -17.59 -14.86 17.09
N SER A 84 -17.42 -16.12 17.49
CA SER A 84 -16.12 -16.82 17.49
C SER A 84 -15.69 -17.31 16.10
N GLY A 85 -16.57 -17.28 15.10
CA GLY A 85 -16.30 -17.81 13.76
C GLY A 85 -16.33 -19.34 13.68
N ALA A 86 -16.93 -20.01 14.67
CA ALA A 86 -17.07 -21.47 14.71
C ALA A 86 -18.37 -22.00 14.08
N ALA A 87 -19.31 -21.11 13.75
CA ALA A 87 -20.60 -21.48 13.20
C ALA A 87 -20.48 -22.13 11.81
N VAL A 88 -20.93 -23.39 11.69
CA VAL A 88 -20.82 -24.19 10.46
C VAL A 88 -21.60 -23.60 9.27
N ASP A 89 -22.77 -23.01 9.55
CA ASP A 89 -23.64 -22.41 8.55
C ASP A 89 -23.32 -20.94 8.24
N LEU A 90 -22.23 -20.40 8.82
CA LEU A 90 -21.66 -19.11 8.45
C LEU A 90 -20.36 -19.34 7.69
N ILE A 91 -20.38 -19.10 6.39
CA ILE A 91 -19.22 -19.29 5.53
C ILE A 91 -18.66 -17.92 5.18
N GLU A 92 -17.48 -17.63 5.71
CA GLU A 92 -16.73 -16.42 5.37
C GLU A 92 -15.62 -16.75 4.36
N ILE A 93 -15.65 -16.08 3.21
CA ILE A 93 -14.68 -16.22 2.14
C ILE A 93 -13.99 -14.87 1.96
N ASP A 94 -12.67 -14.85 2.17
CA ASP A 94 -11.85 -13.73 1.71
C ASP A 94 -11.56 -13.93 0.22
N ALA A 95 -12.20 -13.11 -0.62
CA ALA A 95 -12.01 -13.17 -2.06
C ALA A 95 -10.57 -12.79 -2.45
N ALA A 96 -9.80 -12.09 -1.63
CA ALA A 96 -8.41 -11.78 -1.93
C ALA A 96 -7.52 -13.04 -1.97
N SER A 97 -7.85 -14.06 -1.18
CA SER A 97 -7.16 -15.35 -1.14
C SER A 97 -7.87 -16.44 -1.96
N ASN A 98 -9.19 -16.32 -2.14
CA ASN A 98 -10.03 -17.32 -2.81
C ASN A 98 -10.69 -16.70 -4.06
N ARG A 99 -9.86 -16.21 -4.99
CA ARG A 99 -10.34 -15.49 -6.20
C ARG A 99 -10.97 -16.40 -7.24
N GLY A 100 -10.61 -17.68 -7.19
CA GLY A 100 -10.81 -18.66 -8.26
C GLY A 100 -12.27 -19.05 -8.47
N ILE A 101 -12.51 -19.61 -9.67
CA ILE A 101 -13.81 -20.13 -10.06
C ILE A 101 -14.18 -21.40 -9.28
N ASP A 102 -13.19 -22.19 -8.87
CA ASP A 102 -13.42 -23.51 -8.27
C ASP A 102 -14.00 -23.38 -6.86
N GLU A 103 -13.50 -22.45 -6.04
CA GLU A 103 -14.05 -22.17 -4.71
C GLU A 103 -15.52 -21.71 -4.79
N ILE A 104 -15.84 -20.92 -5.81
CA ILE A 104 -17.21 -20.44 -6.04
C ILE A 104 -18.11 -21.55 -6.59
N ARG A 105 -17.60 -22.47 -7.40
CA ARG A 105 -18.35 -23.65 -7.85
C ARG A 105 -18.67 -24.56 -6.67
N ASP A 106 -17.71 -24.80 -5.79
CA ASP A 106 -17.90 -25.57 -4.56
C ASP A 106 -18.93 -24.90 -3.64
N LEU A 107 -18.86 -23.58 -3.50
CA LEU A 107 -19.87 -22.80 -2.78
C LEU A 107 -21.25 -23.05 -3.39
N ARG A 108 -21.38 -22.95 -4.72
CA ARG A 108 -22.66 -23.10 -5.41
C ARG A 108 -23.29 -24.46 -5.21
N GLU A 109 -22.49 -25.52 -5.17
CA GLU A 109 -22.98 -26.86 -4.85
C GLU A 109 -23.42 -26.96 -3.38
N ARG A 110 -22.67 -26.35 -2.46
CA ARG A 110 -23.01 -26.32 -1.02
C ARG A 110 -24.23 -25.48 -0.68
N VAL A 111 -24.58 -24.50 -1.51
CA VAL A 111 -25.75 -23.62 -1.34
C VAL A 111 -27.08 -24.37 -1.43
N LYS A 112 -27.11 -25.48 -2.18
CA LYS A 112 -28.34 -26.28 -2.39
C LYS A 112 -28.81 -27.01 -1.12
N TYR A 113 -27.90 -27.29 -0.20
CA TYR A 113 -28.21 -28.02 1.03
C TYR A 113 -28.78 -27.09 2.10
N LEU A 114 -29.70 -27.62 2.91
CA LEU A 114 -30.26 -26.94 4.07
C LEU A 114 -29.17 -26.64 5.12
N PRO A 115 -29.39 -25.63 5.98
CA PRO A 115 -28.48 -25.36 7.10
C PRO A 115 -28.45 -26.55 8.07
N ALA A 116 -27.30 -26.80 8.69
CA ALA A 116 -27.11 -27.90 9.63
C ALA A 116 -27.65 -27.61 11.05
N VAL A 117 -27.46 -26.37 11.52
CA VAL A 117 -27.79 -25.94 12.89
C VAL A 117 -28.56 -24.62 12.89
N LEU A 118 -28.12 -23.66 12.06
CA LEU A 118 -28.72 -22.32 12.04
C LEU A 118 -30.06 -22.30 11.28
N LYS A 119 -30.84 -21.22 11.45
CA LYS A 119 -32.11 -21.05 10.72
C LYS A 119 -31.88 -20.77 9.23
N ALA A 120 -30.83 -20.01 8.93
CA ALA A 120 -30.42 -19.65 7.57
C ALA A 120 -28.90 -19.74 7.46
N LYS A 121 -28.45 -20.18 6.28
CA LYS A 121 -27.05 -20.27 5.90
C LYS A 121 -26.59 -18.94 5.33
N ILE A 122 -25.53 -18.38 5.89
CA ILE A 122 -25.03 -17.05 5.54
C ILE A 122 -23.68 -17.18 4.86
N TYR A 123 -23.54 -16.56 3.68
CA TYR A 123 -22.28 -16.47 2.96
C TYR A 123 -21.79 -15.03 2.97
N ILE A 124 -20.67 -14.77 3.64
CA ILE A 124 -19.99 -13.47 3.62
C ILE A 124 -18.80 -13.58 2.69
N ILE A 125 -18.80 -12.81 1.61
CA ILE A 125 -17.67 -12.71 0.66
C ILE A 125 -17.03 -11.35 0.89
N ASP A 126 -15.90 -11.32 1.61
CA ASP A 126 -15.15 -10.10 1.87
C ASP A 126 -14.21 -9.78 0.70
N GLU A 127 -13.96 -8.48 0.50
CA GLU A 127 -13.27 -7.92 -0.66
C GLU A 127 -13.73 -8.52 -2.01
N ALA A 128 -15.05 -8.65 -2.19
CA ALA A 128 -15.69 -9.32 -3.34
C ALA A 128 -15.24 -8.81 -4.71
N HIS A 129 -14.74 -7.57 -4.81
CA HIS A 129 -14.15 -7.01 -6.03
C HIS A 129 -12.88 -7.75 -6.52
N MET A 130 -12.29 -8.60 -5.68
CA MET A 130 -11.13 -9.43 -6.01
C MET A 130 -11.50 -10.73 -6.73
N LEU A 131 -12.79 -11.11 -6.77
CA LEU A 131 -13.25 -12.28 -7.53
C LEU A 131 -13.01 -12.08 -9.03
N THR A 132 -12.69 -13.17 -9.73
CA THR A 132 -12.62 -13.11 -11.19
C THR A 132 -14.01 -12.96 -11.83
N THR A 133 -14.04 -12.54 -13.09
CA THR A 133 -15.28 -12.41 -13.86
C THR A 133 -16.02 -13.75 -13.96
N GLU A 134 -15.29 -14.86 -14.12
CA GLU A 134 -15.87 -16.20 -14.19
C GLU A 134 -16.49 -16.63 -12.87
N ALA A 135 -15.86 -16.28 -11.74
CA ALA A 135 -16.40 -16.48 -10.40
C ALA A 135 -17.72 -15.72 -10.21
N PHE A 136 -17.79 -14.44 -10.61
CA PHE A 136 -19.06 -13.70 -10.57
C PHE A 136 -20.15 -14.34 -11.43
N ASN A 137 -19.81 -14.77 -12.65
CA ASN A 137 -20.76 -15.43 -13.54
C ASN A 137 -21.28 -16.75 -12.96
N ALA A 138 -20.44 -17.48 -12.22
CA ALA A 138 -20.85 -18.70 -11.54
C ALA A 138 -21.86 -18.45 -10.41
N LEU A 139 -21.81 -17.28 -9.76
CA LEU A 139 -22.75 -16.86 -8.71
C LEU A 139 -24.09 -16.34 -9.27
N LEU A 140 -24.13 -15.85 -10.51
CA LEU A 140 -25.33 -15.18 -11.06
C LEU A 140 -26.59 -16.02 -10.96
N LYS A 141 -26.53 -17.30 -11.35
CA LYS A 141 -27.69 -18.20 -11.28
C LYS A 141 -28.23 -18.33 -9.85
N THR A 142 -27.33 -18.36 -8.87
CA THR A 142 -27.68 -18.49 -7.46
C THR A 142 -28.21 -17.18 -6.86
N LEU A 143 -27.76 -16.03 -7.36
CA LEU A 143 -28.32 -14.73 -6.98
C LEU A 143 -29.66 -14.44 -7.67
N GLU A 144 -29.91 -15.02 -8.84
CA GLU A 144 -31.20 -14.93 -9.55
C GLU A 144 -32.28 -15.78 -8.91
N GLU A 145 -31.94 -17.01 -8.55
CA GLU A 145 -32.85 -17.99 -7.96
C GLU A 145 -32.28 -18.51 -6.62
N PRO A 146 -32.21 -17.64 -5.60
CA PRO A 146 -31.62 -17.99 -4.32
C PRO A 146 -32.53 -18.96 -3.55
N PRO A 147 -31.97 -20.01 -2.92
CA PRO A 147 -32.73 -20.82 -1.97
C PRO A 147 -33.22 -19.96 -0.79
N ALA A 148 -34.43 -20.21 -0.31
CA ALA A 148 -35.06 -19.40 0.75
C ALA A 148 -34.31 -19.39 2.08
N HIS A 149 -33.45 -20.40 2.33
CA HIS A 149 -32.64 -20.53 3.53
C HIS A 149 -31.24 -19.90 3.41
N VAL A 150 -30.94 -19.18 2.32
CA VAL A 150 -29.61 -18.65 2.05
C VAL A 150 -29.62 -17.13 1.96
N VAL A 151 -28.63 -16.50 2.59
CA VAL A 151 -28.38 -15.06 2.50
C VAL A 151 -26.93 -14.81 2.12
N PHE A 152 -26.72 -14.02 1.08
CA PHE A 152 -25.40 -13.55 0.64
C PHE A 152 -25.12 -12.15 1.16
N VAL A 153 -23.88 -11.92 1.60
CA VAL A 153 -23.35 -10.59 1.93
C VAL A 153 -22.03 -10.41 1.21
N LEU A 154 -22.02 -9.57 0.17
CA LEU A 154 -20.83 -9.18 -0.56
C LEU A 154 -20.29 -7.90 0.06
N ALA A 155 -19.07 -7.90 0.60
CA ALA A 155 -18.41 -6.70 1.09
C ALA A 155 -17.30 -6.27 0.12
N THR A 156 -17.23 -4.97 -0.19
CA THR A 156 -16.21 -4.45 -1.10
C THR A 156 -15.77 -3.02 -0.73
N THR A 157 -14.50 -2.73 -1.00
CA THR A 157 -13.96 -1.36 -0.98
C THR A 157 -14.05 -0.67 -2.34
N GLU A 158 -14.23 -1.42 -3.42
CA GLU A 158 -14.25 -0.93 -4.80
C GLU A 158 -15.57 -1.35 -5.49
N PRO A 159 -16.69 -0.64 -5.27
CA PRO A 159 -17.99 -1.02 -5.82
C PRO A 159 -18.04 -0.98 -7.35
N HIS A 160 -17.20 -0.17 -7.99
CA HIS A 160 -17.12 -0.02 -9.44
C HIS A 160 -16.52 -1.25 -10.16
N LYS A 161 -15.83 -2.12 -9.42
CA LYS A 161 -15.31 -3.40 -9.94
C LYS A 161 -16.34 -4.54 -9.86
N ILE A 162 -17.44 -4.34 -9.14
CA ILE A 162 -18.51 -5.32 -9.08
C ILE A 162 -19.34 -5.25 -10.37
N PRO A 163 -19.56 -6.35 -11.10
CA PRO A 163 -20.39 -6.35 -12.29
C PRO A 163 -21.80 -5.82 -11.99
N LEU A 164 -22.34 -4.97 -12.87
CA LEU A 164 -23.69 -4.40 -12.72
C LEU A 164 -24.76 -5.50 -12.62
N THR A 165 -24.55 -6.63 -13.29
CA THR A 165 -25.41 -7.83 -13.22
C THR A 165 -25.50 -8.41 -11.81
N VAL A 166 -24.43 -8.33 -11.01
CA VAL A 166 -24.43 -8.78 -9.62
C VAL A 166 -25.01 -7.69 -8.72
N ALA A 167 -24.58 -6.45 -8.91
CA ALA A 167 -25.02 -5.31 -8.09
C ALA A 167 -26.53 -5.08 -8.17
N SER A 168 -27.16 -5.26 -9.33
CA SER A 168 -28.62 -5.09 -9.50
C SER A 168 -29.47 -6.13 -8.77
N ARG A 169 -28.88 -7.25 -8.37
CA ARG A 169 -29.54 -8.34 -7.63
C ARG A 169 -29.29 -8.27 -6.13
N CYS A 170 -28.48 -7.30 -5.68
CA CYS A 170 -28.16 -7.12 -4.27
C CYS A 170 -28.86 -5.87 -3.73
N GLN A 171 -29.30 -5.90 -2.48
CA GLN A 171 -29.62 -4.68 -1.75
C GLN A 171 -28.33 -3.97 -1.36
N ARG A 172 -28.07 -2.82 -1.97
CA ARG A 172 -26.82 -2.06 -1.78
C ARG A 172 -26.89 -1.15 -0.55
N PHE A 173 -25.83 -1.19 0.26
CA PHE A 173 -25.58 -0.29 1.38
C PHE A 173 -24.19 0.34 1.24
N ASP A 174 -24.15 1.67 1.16
CA ASP A 174 -22.90 2.44 1.08
C ASP A 174 -22.52 2.99 2.47
N PHE A 175 -21.52 2.34 3.07
CA PHE A 175 -20.91 2.73 4.34
C PHE A 175 -20.08 3.99 4.16
N ARG A 176 -20.39 5.00 4.98
CA ARG A 176 -19.70 6.28 4.95
C ARG A 176 -18.45 6.23 5.81
N ARG A 177 -17.52 7.17 5.58
CA ARG A 177 -16.41 7.40 6.51
C ARG A 177 -16.98 7.80 7.87
N ILE A 178 -16.41 7.24 8.93
CA ILE A 178 -16.81 7.58 10.29
C ILE A 178 -16.23 8.96 10.61
N GLU A 179 -17.03 9.82 11.24
CA GLU A 179 -16.58 11.15 11.63
C GLU A 179 -15.44 11.07 12.66
N THR A 180 -14.45 11.95 12.53
CA THR A 180 -13.26 12.00 13.40
C THR A 180 -13.63 12.11 14.87
N GLY A 181 -14.64 12.94 15.21
CA GLY A 181 -15.12 13.07 16.58
C GLY A 181 -15.69 11.76 17.14
N SER A 182 -16.45 11.02 16.33
CA SER A 182 -17.00 9.72 16.72
C SER A 182 -15.94 8.64 16.90
N ILE A 183 -14.87 8.67 16.08
CA ILE A 183 -13.70 7.79 16.28
C ILE A 183 -13.02 8.14 17.61
N ALA A 184 -12.71 9.42 17.85
CA ALA A 184 -12.04 9.86 19.07
C ALA A 184 -12.85 9.49 20.33
N ALA A 185 -14.17 9.68 20.31
CA ALA A 185 -15.05 9.32 21.41
C ALA A 185 -15.06 7.79 21.67
N HIS A 186 -15.07 6.98 20.62
CA HIS A 186 -15.00 5.53 20.77
C HIS A 186 -13.63 5.08 21.31
N LEU A 187 -12.53 5.65 20.82
CA LEU A 187 -11.19 5.37 21.35
C LEU A 187 -11.09 5.77 22.83
N ALA A 188 -11.70 6.89 23.24
CA ALA A 188 -11.77 7.30 24.65
C ALA A 188 -12.46 6.23 25.50
N SER A 189 -13.61 5.70 25.07
CA SER A 189 -14.29 4.62 25.80
C SER A 189 -13.45 3.35 25.92
N ILE A 190 -12.66 3.01 24.89
CA ILE A 190 -11.75 1.86 24.94
C ILE A 190 -10.65 2.09 25.98
N VAL A 191 -10.04 3.28 25.97
CA VAL A 191 -8.99 3.66 26.93
C VAL A 191 -9.50 3.63 28.37
N GLU A 192 -10.72 4.11 28.62
CA GLU A 192 -11.36 4.02 29.93
C GLU A 192 -11.55 2.56 30.37
N HIS A 193 -11.97 1.68 29.46
CA HIS A 193 -12.17 0.25 29.76
C HIS A 193 -10.86 -0.53 29.96
N GLU A 194 -9.77 -0.12 29.30
CA GLU A 194 -8.44 -0.73 29.47
C GLU A 194 -7.66 -0.10 30.64
N GLU A 195 -8.24 0.89 31.34
CA GLU A 195 -7.62 1.59 32.48
C GLU A 195 -6.27 2.25 32.15
N VAL A 196 -6.10 2.72 30.91
CA VAL A 196 -4.88 3.41 30.44
C VAL A 196 -5.09 4.93 30.47
N LYS A 197 -4.05 5.73 30.73
CA LYS A 197 -4.14 7.20 30.61
C LYS A 197 -3.63 7.66 29.26
N VAL A 198 -4.54 8.14 28.41
CA VAL A 198 -4.22 8.78 27.12
C VAL A 198 -4.82 10.18 27.12
N ASP A 199 -4.02 11.18 26.74
CA ASP A 199 -4.54 12.53 26.68
C ASP A 199 -5.52 12.73 25.49
N PRO A 200 -6.47 13.68 25.59
CA PRO A 200 -7.46 13.90 24.52
C PRO A 200 -6.86 14.33 23.17
N GLN A 201 -5.70 14.99 23.15
CA GLN A 201 -5.05 15.43 21.90
C GLN A 201 -4.47 14.22 21.15
N SER A 202 -3.91 13.25 21.87
CA SER A 202 -3.49 11.97 21.30
C SER A 202 -4.65 11.22 20.66
N LEU A 203 -5.80 11.13 21.34
CA LEU A 203 -6.99 10.47 20.79
C LEU A 203 -7.52 11.18 19.52
N ALA A 204 -7.51 12.52 19.53
CA ALA A 204 -7.87 13.31 18.34
C ALA A 204 -6.87 13.10 17.19
N LEU A 205 -5.57 13.00 17.49
CA LEU A 205 -4.54 12.68 16.51
C LEU A 205 -4.76 11.29 15.89
N LEU A 206 -4.98 10.27 16.71
CA LEU A 206 -5.30 8.91 16.24
C LEU A 206 -6.54 8.88 15.35
N ALA A 207 -7.60 9.57 15.75
CA ALA A 207 -8.82 9.66 14.97
C ALA A 207 -8.60 10.32 13.60
N ARG A 208 -7.75 11.35 13.52
CA ARG A 208 -7.36 11.98 12.24
C ARG A 208 -6.55 11.01 11.37
N LEU A 209 -5.59 10.31 11.96
CA LEU A 209 -4.75 9.32 11.26
C LEU A 209 -5.59 8.14 10.74
N ALA A 210 -6.66 7.79 11.44
CA ALA A 210 -7.59 6.73 11.07
C ALA A 210 -8.43 7.06 9.82
N ARG A 211 -8.55 8.33 9.41
CA ARG A 211 -9.22 8.78 8.16
C ARG A 211 -10.61 8.16 7.93
N GLY A 212 -11.39 8.01 9.00
CA GLY A 212 -12.73 7.43 8.95
C GLY A 212 -12.82 5.90 9.05
N SER A 213 -11.71 5.22 9.35
CA SER A 213 -11.62 3.77 9.59
C SER A 213 -11.50 3.48 11.08
N MET A 214 -12.54 2.92 11.70
CA MET A 214 -12.49 2.56 13.12
C MET A 214 -11.42 1.51 13.40
N ARG A 215 -11.28 0.54 12.48
CA ARG A 215 -10.25 -0.51 12.57
C ARG A 215 -8.85 0.07 12.67
N ASP A 216 -8.52 1.06 11.82
CA ASP A 216 -7.19 1.66 11.82
C ASP A 216 -6.98 2.50 13.09
N GLY A 217 -8.00 3.22 13.54
CA GLY A 217 -7.96 3.96 14.82
C GLY A 217 -7.66 3.05 16.02
N ILE A 218 -8.39 1.93 16.15
CA ILE A 218 -8.14 0.96 17.23
C ILE A 218 -6.77 0.31 17.09
N THR A 219 -6.31 0.03 15.87
CA THR A 219 -4.98 -0.56 15.63
C THR A 219 -3.86 0.38 16.07
N LEU A 220 -3.99 1.68 15.77
CA LEU A 220 -3.03 2.68 16.22
C LEU A 220 -3.05 2.85 17.74
N LEU A 221 -4.23 2.79 18.36
CA LEU A 221 -4.35 2.81 19.82
C LEU A 221 -3.68 1.58 20.46
N ASP A 222 -3.89 0.39 19.89
CA ASP A 222 -3.29 -0.86 20.37
C ASP A 222 -1.76 -0.81 20.30
N GLN A 223 -1.22 -0.25 19.20
CA GLN A 223 0.21 0.00 19.05
C GLN A 223 0.74 0.94 20.14
N LEU A 224 0.03 2.03 20.41
CA LEU A 224 0.41 2.99 21.46
C LEU A 224 0.37 2.37 22.86
N ILE A 225 -0.66 1.59 23.17
CA ILE A 225 -0.79 0.93 24.50
C ILE A 225 0.30 -0.13 24.66
N SER A 226 0.65 -0.86 23.60
CA SER A 226 1.67 -1.91 23.64
C SER A 226 3.09 -1.37 23.82
N GLN A 227 3.37 -0.16 23.32
CA GLN A 227 4.69 0.47 23.37
C GLN A 227 4.80 1.56 24.47
N GLY A 228 3.65 2.10 24.88
CA GLY A 228 3.50 3.13 25.89
C GLY A 228 3.50 2.57 27.30
N GLY A 229 3.99 3.37 28.24
CA GLY A 229 3.78 3.11 29.67
C GLY A 229 2.37 3.53 30.09
N GLU A 230 2.16 3.68 31.40
CA GLU A 230 0.84 4.00 31.98
C GLU A 230 0.23 5.33 31.52
N GLU A 231 1.06 6.28 31.05
CA GLU A 231 0.64 7.59 30.57
C GLU A 231 1.20 7.88 29.16
N LEU A 232 0.28 8.20 28.25
CA LEU A 232 0.51 8.52 26.85
C LEU A 232 0.13 9.97 26.58
N THR A 233 1.16 10.79 26.34
CA THR A 233 1.04 12.20 25.95
C THR A 233 1.16 12.36 24.44
N VAL A 234 0.66 13.48 23.89
CA VAL A 234 0.73 13.78 22.45
C VAL A 234 2.15 13.73 21.91
N GLN A 235 3.12 14.22 22.68
CA GLN A 235 4.54 14.19 22.30
C GLN A 235 5.04 12.74 22.16
N LYS A 236 4.72 11.90 23.15
CA LYS A 236 5.08 10.48 23.13
C LYS A 236 4.35 9.73 22.02
N THR A 237 3.12 10.11 21.69
CA THR A 237 2.39 9.57 20.54
C THR A 237 3.09 9.91 19.22
N HIS A 238 3.60 11.13 19.04
CA HIS A 238 4.40 11.48 17.88
C HIS A 238 5.67 10.63 17.77
N GLU A 239 6.40 10.47 18.87
CA GLU A 239 7.62 9.65 18.93
C GLU A 239 7.33 8.16 18.62
N LEU A 240 6.36 7.55 19.29
CA LEU A 240 6.03 6.12 19.14
C LEU A 240 5.49 5.77 17.74
N LEU A 241 4.77 6.70 17.10
CA LEU A 241 4.25 6.52 15.76
C LEU A 241 5.21 7.01 14.66
N GLY A 242 6.39 7.54 15.03
CA GLY A 242 7.37 8.09 14.09
C GLY A 242 6.82 9.25 13.27
N LEU A 243 5.96 10.08 13.87
CA LEU A 243 5.28 11.20 13.21
C LEU A 243 6.04 12.50 13.45
N ALA A 244 6.19 13.30 12.40
CA ALA A 244 6.66 14.67 12.56
C ALA A 244 5.63 15.48 13.36
N ASP A 245 6.09 16.19 14.37
CA ASP A 245 5.27 17.18 15.07
C ASP A 245 4.90 18.34 14.10
N PRO A 246 3.82 19.08 14.41
CA PRO A 246 3.38 20.18 13.56
C PRO A 246 4.45 21.25 13.29
N ASP A 247 5.33 21.53 14.26
CA ASP A 247 6.36 22.55 14.09
C ASP A 247 7.46 22.08 13.15
N THR A 248 7.85 20.80 13.20
CA THR A 248 8.76 20.16 12.24
C THR A 248 8.20 20.22 10.82
N LEU A 249 6.91 19.96 10.63
CA LEU A 249 6.25 20.08 9.32
C LEU A 249 6.27 21.53 8.79
N VAL A 250 5.98 22.50 9.66
CA VAL A 250 6.01 23.92 9.32
C VAL A 250 7.44 24.37 8.96
N ARG A 251 8.46 23.97 9.73
CA ARG A 251 9.88 24.28 9.44
C ARG A 251 10.33 23.69 8.11
N LEU A 252 10.08 22.40 7.88
CA LEU A 252 10.43 21.73 6.63
C LEU A 252 9.78 22.41 5.43
N LEU A 253 8.49 22.73 5.52
CA LEU A 253 7.79 23.41 4.44
C LEU A 253 8.33 24.83 4.21
N ALA A 254 8.61 25.58 5.28
CA ALA A 254 9.23 26.91 5.18
C ALA A 254 10.57 26.85 4.44
N TYR A 255 11.52 26.04 4.93
CA TYR A 255 12.85 25.90 4.31
C TYR A 255 12.77 25.43 2.86
N ALA A 256 11.90 24.47 2.55
CA ALA A 256 11.71 23.99 1.18
C ALA A 256 11.13 25.07 0.26
N THR A 257 10.18 25.89 0.74
CA THR A 257 9.61 26.98 -0.07
C THR A 257 10.53 28.19 -0.21
N GLU A 258 11.42 28.43 0.76
CA GLU A 258 12.43 29.49 0.72
C GLU A 258 13.66 29.09 -0.11
N GLY A 259 13.82 27.80 -0.42
CA GLY A 259 14.95 27.27 -1.19
C GLY A 259 16.22 27.03 -0.37
N ASP A 260 16.11 26.95 0.96
CA ASP A 260 17.24 26.64 1.84
C ASP A 260 17.47 25.12 1.92
N ALA A 261 18.29 24.62 1.00
CA ALA A 261 18.64 23.21 0.93
C ALA A 261 19.35 22.69 2.20
N ALA A 262 20.22 23.50 2.80
CA ALA A 262 21.01 23.10 3.96
C ALA A 262 20.13 22.90 5.19
N GLN A 263 19.24 23.86 5.47
CA GLN A 263 18.31 23.76 6.60
C GLN A 263 17.26 22.67 6.37
N THR A 264 16.77 22.50 5.13
CA THR A 264 15.83 21.41 4.80
C THR A 264 16.45 20.04 5.08
N LEU A 265 17.65 19.76 4.57
CA LEU A 265 18.34 18.50 4.80
C LEU A 265 18.71 18.30 6.28
N GLY A 266 19.12 19.37 6.97
CA GLY A 266 19.43 19.32 8.39
C GLY A 266 18.21 19.03 9.28
N GLU A 267 17.02 19.50 8.91
CA GLU A 267 15.76 19.18 9.60
C GLU A 267 15.31 17.74 9.30
N LEU A 268 15.45 17.26 8.05
CA LEU A 268 15.21 15.85 7.71
C LEU A 268 16.12 14.90 8.48
N GLN A 269 17.42 15.21 8.57
CA GLN A 269 18.38 14.41 9.33
C GLN A 269 17.96 14.30 10.79
N ARG A 270 17.57 15.40 11.43
CA ARG A 270 17.08 15.39 12.82
C ARG A 270 15.83 14.53 12.99
N PHE A 271 14.91 14.57 12.04
CA PHE A 271 13.72 13.72 12.05
C PHE A 271 14.07 12.22 11.92
N TYR A 272 15.04 11.88 11.05
CA TYR A 272 15.51 10.50 10.90
C TYR A 272 16.25 9.99 12.13
N ASP A 273 17.11 10.82 12.72
CA ASP A 273 17.87 10.46 13.93
C ASP A 273 16.95 10.23 15.13
N ALA A 274 15.76 10.86 15.13
CA ALA A 274 14.69 10.60 16.10
C ALA A 274 13.85 9.34 15.79
N GLY A 275 14.18 8.58 14.75
CA GLY A 275 13.46 7.35 14.36
C GLY A 275 12.18 7.59 13.56
N GLY A 276 12.02 8.76 12.94
CA GLY A 276 10.84 9.12 12.18
C GLY A 276 10.58 8.26 10.95
N ASP A 277 9.30 7.97 10.65
CA ASP A 277 8.91 7.21 9.46
C ASP A 277 8.75 8.16 8.25
N VAL A 278 9.50 7.88 7.18
CA VAL A 278 9.52 8.69 5.94
C VAL A 278 8.12 8.78 5.32
N ARG A 279 7.35 7.68 5.31
CA ARG A 279 6.02 7.66 4.69
C ARG A 279 5.04 8.50 5.48
N GLN A 280 5.15 8.50 6.81
CA GLN A 280 4.36 9.38 7.65
C GLN A 280 4.76 10.84 7.48
N LEU A 281 6.06 11.13 7.36
CA LEU A 281 6.52 12.49 7.07
C LEU A 281 5.98 13.01 5.73
N VAL A 282 6.08 12.22 4.65
CA VAL A 282 5.51 12.58 3.34
C VAL A 282 4.01 12.87 3.44
N ARG A 283 3.25 12.03 4.16
CA ARG A 283 1.82 12.26 4.39
C ARG A 283 1.56 13.52 5.20
N GLY A 284 2.36 13.79 6.23
CA GLY A 284 2.29 15.01 7.04
C GLY A 284 2.54 16.25 6.20
N LEU A 285 3.59 16.23 5.36
CA LEU A 285 3.91 17.31 4.43
C LEU A 285 2.80 17.56 3.41
N LEU A 286 2.22 16.50 2.82
CA LEU A 286 1.07 16.63 1.91
C LEU A 286 -0.14 17.28 2.60
N GLY A 287 -0.40 16.92 3.86
CA GLY A 287 -1.44 17.54 4.69
C GLY A 287 -1.16 19.02 4.96
N ALA A 288 0.07 19.34 5.37
CA ALA A 288 0.52 20.71 5.63
C ALA A 288 0.47 21.59 4.37
N ILE A 289 0.87 21.06 3.21
CA ILE A 289 0.78 21.76 1.92
C ILE A 289 -0.68 22.04 1.56
N ARG A 290 -1.58 21.06 1.73
CA ARG A 290 -3.01 21.23 1.50
C ARG A 290 -3.57 22.33 2.41
N GLU A 291 -3.28 22.28 3.69
CA GLU A 291 -3.75 23.29 4.66
C GLU A 291 -3.19 24.68 4.33
N ALA A 292 -1.89 24.82 4.06
CA ALA A 292 -1.28 26.08 3.62
C ALA A 292 -1.97 26.65 2.37
N ALA A 293 -2.27 25.79 1.38
CA ALA A 293 -2.97 26.19 0.17
C ALA A 293 -4.41 26.67 0.45
N LEU A 294 -5.16 25.97 1.31
CA LEU A 294 -6.54 26.36 1.68
C LEU A 294 -6.56 27.67 2.49
N LEU A 295 -5.66 27.81 3.46
CA LEU A 295 -5.55 29.02 4.27
C LEU A 295 -5.11 30.23 3.42
N SER A 296 -4.28 30.02 2.40
CA SER A 296 -3.86 31.09 1.47
C SER A 296 -5.04 31.74 0.71
N VAL A 297 -6.14 31.00 0.52
CA VAL A 297 -7.37 31.48 -0.12
C VAL A 297 -8.48 31.84 0.88
N GLY A 298 -8.19 31.81 2.18
CA GLY A 298 -9.13 32.15 3.24
C GLY A 298 -10.14 31.04 3.59
N TYR A 299 -9.91 29.81 3.13
CA TYR A 299 -10.75 28.67 3.49
C TYR A 299 -10.20 27.94 4.71
N ARG A 300 -11.05 27.69 5.72
CA ARG A 300 -10.72 26.90 6.91
C ARG A 300 -11.60 25.66 6.93
N ASP A 301 -10.98 24.49 6.97
CA ASP A 301 -11.68 23.22 7.17
C ASP A 301 -11.58 22.72 8.60
N ALA A 302 -12.37 21.69 8.92
CA ALA A 302 -12.36 21.07 10.25
C ALA A 302 -11.13 20.16 10.50
N GLU A 303 -10.30 19.90 9.47
CA GLU A 303 -9.14 19.00 9.52
C GLU A 303 -7.81 19.74 9.64
N SER A 304 -7.84 20.97 10.17
CA SER A 304 -6.66 21.81 10.39
C SER A 304 -5.75 21.25 11.50
N LEU A 305 -4.44 21.45 11.36
CA LEU A 305 -3.45 21.20 12.42
C LEU A 305 -3.74 22.05 13.68
N GLY A 306 -4.35 23.22 13.50
CA GLY A 306 -4.74 24.16 14.55
C GLY A 306 -3.59 25.00 15.10
N GLY A 307 -3.97 26.02 15.89
CA GLY A 307 -3.03 26.79 16.72
C GLY A 307 -1.92 27.53 15.95
N ALA A 308 -0.71 27.53 16.53
CA ALA A 308 0.45 28.21 15.97
C ALA A 308 0.92 27.62 14.64
N ALA A 309 0.76 26.30 14.46
CA ALA A 309 1.13 25.61 13.23
C ALA A 309 0.32 26.12 12.03
N SER A 310 -1.01 26.23 12.17
CA SER A 310 -1.87 26.80 11.12
C SER A 310 -1.55 28.24 10.78
N ALA A 311 -1.18 29.06 11.78
CA ALA A 311 -0.73 30.43 11.54
C ALA A 311 0.62 30.47 10.78
N GLY A 312 1.51 29.51 11.04
CA GLY A 312 2.73 29.28 10.25
C GLY A 312 2.41 28.91 8.80
N LEU A 313 1.54 27.93 8.59
CA LEU A 313 1.12 27.46 7.27
C LEU A 313 0.39 28.53 6.46
N GLU A 314 -0.42 29.38 7.09
CA GLU A 314 -1.06 30.51 6.41
C GLU A 314 -0.02 31.50 5.88
N ARG A 315 1.02 31.82 6.67
CA ARG A 315 2.11 32.70 6.25
C ARG A 315 2.89 32.10 5.08
N ILE A 316 3.26 30.82 5.19
CA ILE A 316 3.97 30.09 4.13
C ILE A 316 3.12 30.07 2.85
N GLY A 317 1.82 29.76 2.98
CA GLY A 317 0.90 29.68 1.85
C GLY A 317 0.77 30.99 1.08
N ARG A 318 0.75 32.12 1.80
CA ARG A 318 0.72 33.47 1.21
C ARG A 318 2.05 33.87 0.58
N ALA A 319 3.18 33.46 1.15
CA ALA A 319 4.52 33.85 0.71
C ALA A 319 5.05 33.00 -0.46
N ALA A 320 4.95 31.67 -0.38
CA ALA A 320 5.46 30.74 -1.39
C ALA A 320 4.67 30.80 -2.71
N GLY A 321 3.39 31.17 -2.63
CA GLY A 321 2.48 31.20 -3.76
C GLY A 321 2.03 29.79 -4.22
N ARG A 322 0.93 29.76 -4.97
CA ARG A 322 0.24 28.51 -5.34
C ARG A 322 1.11 27.54 -6.15
N ASN A 323 1.95 28.04 -7.05
CA ASN A 323 2.73 27.20 -7.95
C ASN A 323 3.81 26.40 -7.22
N ALA A 324 4.48 27.01 -6.24
CA ALA A 324 5.50 26.32 -5.43
C ALA A 324 4.87 25.19 -4.60
N LEU A 325 3.75 25.47 -3.93
CA LEU A 325 3.01 24.47 -3.15
C LEU A 325 2.50 23.32 -4.00
N LEU A 326 1.94 23.61 -5.19
CA LEU A 326 1.45 22.58 -6.11
C LEU A 326 2.60 21.75 -6.72
N GLY A 327 3.76 22.37 -6.97
CA GLY A 327 4.97 21.68 -7.42
C GLY A 327 5.45 20.67 -6.38
N LEU A 328 5.64 21.12 -5.14
CA LEU A 328 5.99 20.26 -4.00
C LEU A 328 4.97 19.14 -3.79
N TRP A 329 3.67 19.46 -3.83
CA TRP A 329 2.61 18.46 -3.69
C TRP A 329 2.70 17.38 -4.77
N LYS A 330 2.91 17.79 -6.03
CA LYS A 330 3.04 16.86 -7.16
C LYS A 330 4.28 15.98 -7.02
N GLY A 331 5.43 16.56 -6.69
CA GLY A 331 6.68 15.80 -6.49
C GLY A 331 6.55 14.77 -5.37
N LEU A 332 5.94 15.13 -4.24
CA LEU A 332 5.70 14.20 -3.13
C LEU A 332 4.70 13.08 -3.51
N MET A 333 3.69 13.37 -4.35
CA MET A 333 2.76 12.35 -4.82
C MET A 333 3.38 11.36 -5.82
N GLU A 334 4.34 11.81 -6.62
CA GLU A 334 5.08 10.95 -7.56
C GLU A 334 6.04 9.99 -6.86
N MET A 335 6.38 10.23 -5.58
CA MET A 335 7.19 9.29 -4.79
C MET A 335 6.41 8.03 -4.40
N GLU A 336 5.09 8.12 -4.17
CA GLU A 336 4.32 7.02 -3.58
C GLU A 336 4.38 5.70 -4.40
N PRO A 337 4.31 5.73 -5.75
CA PRO A 337 4.51 4.54 -6.57
C PRO A 337 5.94 3.98 -6.49
N GLU A 338 6.97 4.83 -6.44
CA GLU A 338 8.38 4.41 -6.40
C GLU A 338 8.75 3.75 -5.07
N LEU A 339 8.18 4.25 -3.96
CA LEU A 339 8.29 3.62 -2.64
C LEU A 339 7.74 2.19 -2.63
N ARG A 340 6.68 1.92 -3.40
CA ARG A 340 6.13 0.55 -3.53
C ARG A 340 7.04 -0.38 -4.33
N LYS A 341 7.92 0.17 -5.17
CA LYS A 341 8.90 -0.58 -5.96
C LYS A 341 10.21 -0.86 -5.21
N GLY A 342 10.31 -0.46 -3.94
CA GLY A 342 11.48 -0.73 -3.09
C GLY A 342 12.62 0.27 -3.25
N ALA A 343 12.35 1.46 -3.81
CA ALA A 343 13.34 2.54 -3.83
C ALA A 343 13.66 3.04 -2.40
N ASP A 344 14.87 3.58 -2.22
CA ASP A 344 15.27 4.19 -0.95
C ASP A 344 14.40 5.40 -0.64
N ALA A 345 13.56 5.27 0.38
CA ALA A 345 12.56 6.26 0.73
C ALA A 345 13.18 7.59 1.14
N ARG A 346 14.32 7.53 1.83
CA ARG A 346 15.00 8.69 2.36
C ARG A 346 15.64 9.48 1.22
N LEU A 347 16.40 8.81 0.36
CA LEU A 347 17.01 9.45 -0.81
C LEU A 347 15.95 10.08 -1.72
N LEU A 348 14.84 9.36 -1.96
CA LEU A 348 13.74 9.91 -2.76
C LEU A 348 13.16 11.18 -2.15
N LEU A 349 12.95 11.23 -0.83
CA LEU A 349 12.41 12.43 -0.18
C LEU A 349 13.36 13.61 -0.30
N GLU A 350 14.65 13.37 -0.04
CA GLU A 350 15.70 14.39 -0.15
C GLU A 350 15.75 14.96 -1.58
N VAL A 351 15.83 14.10 -2.59
CA VAL A 351 15.87 14.51 -4.01
C VAL A 351 14.59 15.24 -4.42
N THR A 352 13.42 14.74 -4.02
CA THR A 352 12.13 15.36 -4.37
C THR A 352 12.01 16.75 -3.77
N LEU A 353 12.38 16.95 -2.50
CA LEU A 353 12.35 18.27 -1.89
C LEU A 353 13.31 19.21 -2.61
N LEU A 354 14.58 18.81 -2.80
CA LEU A 354 15.59 19.62 -3.49
C LEU A 354 15.17 20.00 -4.91
N SER A 355 14.62 19.06 -5.68
CA SER A 355 14.23 19.30 -7.08
C SER A 355 13.02 20.23 -7.22
N ASN A 356 12.23 20.40 -6.16
CA ASN A 356 11.04 21.25 -6.13
C ASN A 356 11.26 22.55 -5.31
N MET A 357 12.47 22.80 -4.80
CA MET A 357 12.83 24.07 -4.18
C MET A 357 12.82 25.17 -5.24
N ALA A 358 12.15 26.29 -4.90
CA ALA A 358 11.95 27.38 -5.83
C ALA A 358 13.20 28.28 -5.96
N GLN A 359 14.32 27.76 -6.49
CA GLN A 359 15.34 28.55 -7.20
C GLN A 359 16.16 27.68 -8.18
N PRO A 360 16.50 28.17 -9.38
CA PRO A 360 17.56 27.57 -10.17
C PRO A 360 18.88 27.77 -9.42
N VAL A 361 19.62 26.69 -9.20
CA VAL A 361 21.00 26.77 -8.73
C VAL A 361 21.83 27.45 -9.82
N HIS A 362 22.00 28.76 -9.74
CA HIS A 362 23.11 29.43 -10.42
C HIS A 362 24.37 29.23 -9.57
N ALA A 363 24.87 27.99 -9.54
CA ALA A 363 26.24 27.75 -9.14
C ALA A 363 27.13 28.22 -10.29
N VAL A 364 27.53 29.49 -10.27
CA VAL A 364 28.81 29.87 -10.88
C VAL A 364 29.85 29.29 -9.94
N VAL A 365 30.31 28.07 -10.24
CA VAL A 365 31.53 27.54 -9.60
C VAL A 365 32.68 28.36 -10.19
N PRO A 366 33.39 29.20 -9.40
CA PRO A 366 34.69 29.65 -9.84
C PRO A 366 35.59 28.41 -9.76
N VAL A 367 36.01 27.88 -10.90
CA VAL A 367 37.08 26.89 -10.94
C VAL A 367 38.35 27.60 -10.48
N ALA A 368 38.58 27.66 -9.17
CA ALA A 368 39.90 27.93 -8.63
C ALA A 368 40.71 26.64 -8.84
N ALA A 369 41.54 26.64 -9.87
CA ALA A 369 42.51 25.57 -10.09
C ALA A 369 43.37 25.42 -8.82
N PRO A 370 43.61 24.20 -8.32
CA PRO A 370 44.57 24.00 -7.25
C PRO A 370 45.95 24.41 -7.76
N SER A 371 46.54 25.43 -7.14
CA SER A 371 47.93 25.83 -7.35
C SER A 371 48.83 24.70 -6.87
N GLY A 372 49.42 23.95 -7.81
CA GLY A 372 50.39 22.92 -7.53
C GLY A 372 51.72 23.53 -7.11
N GLU A 373 52.04 23.47 -5.82
CA GLU A 373 53.43 23.41 -5.37
C GLU A 373 53.99 22.04 -5.73
N ALA A 374 54.87 22.02 -6.73
CA ALA A 374 55.62 20.85 -7.10
C ALA A 374 56.69 20.55 -6.03
N VAL A 375 56.49 19.49 -5.26
CA VAL A 375 57.58 18.80 -4.56
C VAL A 375 57.97 17.60 -5.41
N GLY A 376 59.12 17.73 -6.08
CA GLY A 376 59.71 16.68 -6.89
C GLY A 376 60.12 15.48 -6.05
N GLY A 377 59.74 14.31 -6.53
CA GLY A 377 60.23 13.02 -6.07
C GLY A 377 60.20 12.05 -7.25
N GLU A 378 61.35 11.85 -7.88
CA GLU A 378 61.54 10.86 -8.93
C GLU A 378 61.19 9.46 -8.41
N ARG A 379 60.23 8.80 -9.05
CA ARG A 379 60.14 7.34 -9.05
C ARG A 379 60.16 6.84 -10.48
N LEU A 380 61.20 6.06 -10.75
CA LEU A 380 61.43 5.26 -11.94
C LEU A 380 60.20 4.42 -12.26
N ILE A 381 59.71 4.54 -13.49
CA ILE A 381 58.69 3.67 -14.08
C ILE A 381 59.44 2.55 -14.80
N GLU A 382 59.35 1.33 -14.28
CA GLU A 382 59.76 0.11 -15.01
C GLU A 382 58.78 -0.17 -16.16
N PRO A 383 59.25 -0.78 -17.27
CA PRO A 383 58.48 -0.87 -18.50
C PRO A 383 57.27 -1.81 -18.38
N ALA A 384 56.19 -1.37 -19.00
CA ALA A 384 54.91 -2.06 -19.06
C ALA A 384 55.05 -3.52 -19.54
N MET A 385 54.63 -4.45 -18.69
CA MET A 385 54.20 -5.78 -19.14
C MET A 385 52.96 -5.61 -20.04
N GLU A 386 52.95 -6.44 -21.08
CA GLU A 386 52.02 -6.47 -22.21
C GLU A 386 50.56 -6.25 -21.80
N ALA A 387 49.94 -5.27 -22.44
CA ALA A 387 48.52 -4.99 -22.31
C ALA A 387 47.70 -6.17 -22.85
N GLU A 388 46.83 -6.72 -22.02
CA GLU A 388 45.66 -7.49 -22.46
C GLU A 388 44.85 -6.64 -23.45
N PRO A 389 44.32 -7.22 -24.54
CA PRO A 389 43.65 -6.46 -25.58
C PRO A 389 42.41 -5.75 -25.03
N ALA A 390 42.32 -4.45 -25.34
CA ALA A 390 41.31 -3.52 -24.89
C ALA A 390 39.88 -4.04 -25.11
N VAL A 391 39.09 -4.07 -24.03
CA VAL A 391 37.65 -4.26 -24.05
C VAL A 391 37.01 -3.04 -24.72
N LEU A 392 36.40 -3.25 -25.89
CA LEU A 392 35.61 -2.24 -26.59
C LEU A 392 34.39 -1.83 -25.74
N GLY A 393 34.13 -0.52 -25.67
CA GLY A 393 32.98 0.08 -24.98
C GLY A 393 31.62 -0.28 -25.61
N PRO A 394 30.52 0.34 -25.14
CA PRO A 394 29.14 -0.09 -25.43
C PRO A 394 28.84 -0.10 -26.94
N ASP A 395 28.77 -1.30 -27.50
CA ASP A 395 28.53 -1.54 -28.92
C ASP A 395 27.07 -1.17 -29.28
N ALA A 396 26.86 -0.11 -30.07
CA ALA A 396 25.54 0.24 -30.62
C ALA A 396 24.90 -0.92 -31.44
N ARG A 397 25.73 -1.85 -31.91
CA ARG A 397 25.32 -3.09 -32.57
C ARG A 397 24.68 -4.09 -31.61
N TRP A 398 25.09 -4.10 -30.34
CA TRP A 398 24.51 -4.96 -29.29
C TRP A 398 23.09 -4.53 -28.95
N ASP A 399 22.86 -3.22 -28.82
CA ASP A 399 21.52 -2.69 -28.57
C ASP A 399 20.58 -2.90 -29.76
N ALA A 400 21.09 -2.75 -30.99
CA ALA A 400 20.34 -3.07 -32.21
C ALA A 400 19.93 -4.55 -32.29
N LEU A 401 20.81 -5.47 -31.84
CA LEU A 401 20.51 -6.91 -31.78
C LEU A 401 19.39 -7.20 -30.77
N LYS A 402 19.42 -6.59 -29.59
CA LYS A 402 18.39 -6.76 -28.55
C LYS A 402 17.02 -6.29 -29.00
N GLN A 403 16.95 -5.19 -29.76
CA GLN A 403 15.68 -4.64 -30.26
C GLN A 403 15.03 -5.48 -31.36
N LYS A 404 15.83 -6.20 -32.16
CA LYS A 404 15.33 -7.02 -33.28
C LYS A 404 14.80 -8.39 -32.86
N LEU A 405 15.15 -8.85 -31.65
CA LEU A 405 14.78 -10.19 -31.21
C LEU A 405 13.36 -10.25 -30.61
N PRO A 406 12.59 -11.32 -30.90
CA PRO A 406 11.30 -11.54 -30.26
C PRO A 406 11.42 -11.61 -28.74
N LYS A 407 10.42 -11.08 -28.00
CA LYS A 407 10.40 -11.02 -26.52
C LYS A 407 10.89 -12.30 -25.79
N PRO A 408 10.53 -13.53 -26.22
CA PRO A 408 11.01 -14.75 -25.55
C PRO A 408 12.53 -14.91 -25.63
N VAL A 409 13.14 -14.63 -26.78
CA VAL A 409 14.58 -14.78 -27.03
C VAL A 409 15.36 -13.56 -26.53
N GLY A 410 14.79 -12.36 -26.68
CA GLY A 410 15.38 -11.12 -26.16
C GLY A 410 15.50 -11.11 -24.63
N SER A 411 14.58 -11.74 -23.92
CA SER A 411 14.63 -11.86 -22.45
C SER A 411 15.86 -12.64 -21.97
N LEU A 412 16.27 -13.69 -22.70
CA LEU A 412 17.47 -14.48 -22.39
C LEU A 412 18.78 -13.68 -22.59
N LEU A 413 18.75 -12.61 -23.40
CA LEU A 413 19.90 -11.73 -23.66
C LEU A 413 19.97 -10.52 -22.73
N MET A 414 18.95 -10.27 -21.90
CA MET A 414 18.99 -9.16 -20.94
C MET A 414 20.15 -9.32 -19.95
N GLU A 415 20.49 -10.55 -19.60
CA GLU A 415 21.58 -10.91 -18.69
C GLU A 415 22.81 -11.47 -19.42
N ALA A 416 22.91 -11.21 -20.73
CA ALA A 416 24.06 -11.53 -21.55
C ALA A 416 24.81 -10.26 -21.97
N ARG A 417 26.10 -10.40 -22.25
CA ARG A 417 26.96 -9.34 -22.80
C ARG A 417 27.66 -9.81 -24.07
N LEU A 418 27.99 -8.86 -24.95
CA LEU A 418 28.85 -9.10 -26.09
C LEU A 418 30.30 -9.17 -25.60
N ALA A 419 30.92 -10.34 -25.71
CA ALA A 419 32.29 -10.56 -25.24
C ALA A 419 33.33 -10.23 -26.31
N ALA A 420 33.03 -10.51 -27.59
CA ALA A 420 33.87 -10.13 -28.73
C ALA A 420 33.04 -10.09 -30.02
N ALA A 421 33.41 -9.19 -30.94
CA ALA A 421 32.85 -9.12 -32.29
C ALA A 421 33.94 -8.72 -33.29
N SER A 422 34.74 -9.69 -33.74
CA SER A 422 35.81 -9.49 -34.73
C SER A 422 35.85 -10.64 -35.74
N GLU A 423 36.19 -10.34 -37.00
CA GLU A 423 36.39 -11.32 -38.09
C GLU A 423 35.24 -12.31 -38.32
N GLY A 424 33.99 -11.84 -38.26
CA GLY A 424 32.81 -12.67 -38.54
C GLY A 424 32.43 -13.63 -37.40
N LEU A 425 33.07 -13.54 -36.24
CA LEU A 425 32.66 -14.26 -35.04
C LEU A 425 32.07 -13.29 -34.01
N VAL A 426 30.86 -13.59 -33.53
CA VAL A 426 30.14 -12.86 -32.49
C VAL A 426 30.05 -13.77 -31.27
N ARG A 427 30.81 -13.43 -30.23
CA ARG A 427 30.85 -14.18 -28.98
C ARG A 427 29.95 -13.52 -27.95
N ILE A 428 28.94 -14.24 -27.51
CA ILE A 428 27.97 -13.79 -26.51
C ILE A 428 28.19 -14.57 -25.23
N GLU A 429 28.38 -13.85 -24.14
CA GLU A 429 28.60 -14.42 -22.82
C GLU A 429 27.35 -14.25 -21.94
N PHE A 430 26.90 -15.35 -21.34
CA PHE A 430 25.76 -15.40 -20.43
C PHE A 430 26.22 -15.47 -18.98
N ARG A 431 25.61 -14.66 -18.13
CA ARG A 431 25.83 -14.68 -16.69
C ARG A 431 25.40 -15.99 -16.02
N TYR A 432 24.41 -16.69 -16.59
CA TYR A 432 23.89 -17.96 -16.06
C TYR A 432 23.97 -19.08 -17.10
N PRO A 433 24.56 -20.24 -16.78
CA PRO A 433 24.66 -21.37 -17.69
C PRO A 433 23.32 -21.85 -18.26
N ALA A 434 22.25 -21.80 -17.45
CA ALA A 434 20.90 -22.18 -17.88
C ALA A 434 20.37 -21.33 -19.05
N HIS A 435 20.73 -20.04 -19.11
CA HIS A 435 20.33 -19.18 -20.22
C HIS A 435 21.11 -19.49 -21.51
N ALA A 436 22.39 -19.86 -21.39
CA ALA A 436 23.20 -20.32 -22.52
C ALA A 436 22.66 -21.65 -23.09
N GLU A 437 22.23 -22.58 -22.24
CA GLU A 437 21.60 -23.84 -22.66
C GLU A 437 20.27 -23.63 -23.38
N LEU A 438 19.39 -22.78 -22.84
CA LEU A 438 18.12 -22.42 -23.47
C LEU A 438 18.31 -21.69 -24.80
N MET A 439 19.36 -20.87 -24.91
CA MET A 439 19.72 -20.20 -26.16
C MET A 439 20.30 -21.16 -27.21
N ASN A 440 20.97 -22.24 -26.78
CA ASN A 440 21.48 -23.28 -27.66
C ASN A 440 20.39 -24.18 -28.27
N GLY A 441 19.14 -24.09 -27.82
CA GLY A 441 18.02 -24.81 -28.42
C GLY A 441 17.82 -24.42 -29.89
N ALA A 442 17.53 -25.40 -30.75
CA ALA A 442 17.52 -25.25 -32.22
C ALA A 442 16.76 -24.01 -32.73
N LYS A 443 15.55 -23.77 -32.20
CA LYS A 443 14.68 -22.64 -32.59
C LYS A 443 15.23 -21.27 -32.14
N ASN A 444 15.80 -21.20 -30.94
CA ASN A 444 16.33 -19.95 -30.37
C ASN A 444 17.66 -19.57 -31.03
N ARG A 445 18.52 -20.58 -31.25
CA ARG A 445 19.80 -20.40 -31.93
C ARG A 445 19.64 -19.95 -33.38
N GLU A 446 18.66 -20.49 -34.11
CA GLU A 446 18.33 -20.06 -35.48
C GLU A 446 17.84 -18.61 -35.50
N THR A 447 16.94 -18.25 -34.57
CA THR A 447 16.44 -16.88 -34.43
C THR A 447 17.57 -15.88 -34.11
N LEU A 448 18.48 -16.28 -33.23
CA LEU A 448 19.65 -15.48 -32.86
C LEU A 448 20.63 -15.33 -34.03
N LEU A 449 20.93 -16.42 -34.76
CA LEU A 449 21.83 -16.39 -35.92
C LEU A 449 21.29 -15.49 -37.04
N THR A 450 19.98 -15.51 -37.30
CA THR A 450 19.35 -14.61 -38.28
C THR A 450 19.52 -13.16 -37.87
N ALA A 451 19.22 -12.82 -36.62
CA ALA A 451 19.38 -11.46 -36.12
C ALA A 451 20.85 -11.00 -36.10
N VAL A 452 21.79 -11.90 -35.76
CA VAL A 452 23.22 -11.59 -35.78
C VAL A 452 23.72 -11.36 -37.19
N ARG A 453 23.31 -12.16 -38.19
CA ARG A 453 23.71 -11.95 -39.59
C ARG A 453 23.21 -10.64 -40.16
N GLU A 454 22.03 -10.18 -39.74
CA GLU A 454 21.51 -8.88 -40.13
C GLU A 454 22.29 -7.70 -39.54
N VAL A 455 22.84 -7.85 -38.32
CA VAL A 455 23.49 -6.75 -37.59
C VAL A 455 25.01 -6.74 -37.77
N PHE A 456 25.63 -7.92 -37.86
CA PHE A 456 27.08 -8.11 -37.91
C PHE A 456 27.60 -8.62 -39.26
N GLY A 457 26.72 -8.94 -40.22
CA GLY A 457 27.05 -9.31 -41.60
C GLY A 457 26.71 -10.77 -41.97
N PRO A 458 26.55 -11.10 -43.26
CA PRO A 458 25.98 -12.37 -43.72
C PRO A 458 26.83 -13.61 -43.40
N GLU A 459 28.15 -13.44 -43.25
CA GLU A 459 29.11 -14.51 -42.90
C GLU A 459 29.26 -14.68 -41.37
N ALA A 460 28.51 -13.94 -40.56
CA ALA A 460 28.66 -13.96 -39.11
C ALA A 460 28.26 -15.31 -38.49
N ARG A 461 29.10 -15.79 -37.57
CA ARG A 461 28.91 -16.98 -36.74
C ARG A 461 28.76 -16.57 -35.28
N VAL A 462 27.98 -17.33 -34.51
CA VAL A 462 27.70 -17.06 -33.11
C VAL A 462 28.29 -18.14 -32.21
N GLU A 463 29.05 -17.71 -31.22
CA GLU A 463 29.56 -18.55 -30.13
C GLU A 463 28.91 -18.12 -28.81
N LEU A 464 28.31 -19.07 -28.10
CA LEU A 464 27.64 -18.83 -26.82
C LEU A 464 28.49 -19.41 -25.70
N VAL A 465 28.89 -18.59 -24.74
CA VAL A 465 29.73 -19.00 -23.60
C VAL A 465 29.01 -18.64 -22.30
N ALA A 466 29.14 -19.48 -21.27
CA ALA A 466 28.66 -19.17 -19.93
C ALA A 466 29.82 -18.83 -19.01
N GLU A 467 29.62 -17.88 -18.09
CA GLU A 467 30.62 -17.47 -17.11
C GLU A 467 30.85 -18.59 -16.08
N ASP A 468 32.06 -19.14 -16.03
CA ASP A 468 32.43 -20.23 -15.11
C ASP A 468 32.70 -19.68 -13.70
N LYS A 469 31.91 -20.06 -12.70
CA LYS A 469 32.18 -19.73 -11.29
C LYS A 469 33.41 -20.48 -10.78
N LYS A 470 34.60 -19.91 -10.94
CA LYS A 470 35.77 -20.19 -10.07
C LYS A 470 36.42 -18.90 -9.60
N ALA A 471 36.62 -18.83 -8.28
CA ALA A 471 37.38 -17.84 -7.50
C ALA A 471 36.67 -16.54 -7.06
N VAL A 472 35.64 -16.64 -6.21
CA VAL A 472 35.45 -15.68 -5.10
C VAL A 472 34.92 -16.45 -3.88
N GLY A 473 35.80 -16.74 -2.92
CA GLY A 473 35.45 -17.52 -1.73
C GLY A 473 36.63 -17.86 -0.84
N ALA A 474 37.42 -16.85 -0.45
CA ALA A 474 38.27 -16.94 0.73
C ALA A 474 38.10 -15.63 1.50
N ALA A 475 37.34 -15.69 2.60
CA ALA A 475 37.27 -14.61 3.59
C ALA A 475 38.60 -14.61 4.39
N PRO A 476 39.16 -13.45 4.75
CA PRO A 476 40.29 -13.41 5.65
C PRO A 476 39.82 -13.66 7.09
N ALA A 477 40.62 -14.46 7.81
CA ALA A 477 40.53 -14.66 9.25
C ALA A 477 41.03 -13.43 10.02
#